data_AF-A0A127PPB6-F1
#
_entry.id   AF-A0A127PPB6-F1
#
_cell.length_a   1.000
_cell.length_b   1.000
_cell.length_c   1.000
_cell.angle_alpha   90.00
_cell.angle_beta   90.00
_cell.angle_gamma   90.00
#
_symmetry.space_group_name_H-M   'P 1'
#
loop_
_entity.id
_entity.type
_entity.pdbx_description
1 polymer ?
#
loop_
_entity_poly.entity_id
_entity_poly.type
_entity_poly.pdbx_seq_one_letter_code
_entity_poly.pdbx_strand_id
1 'polypeptide(L)'
;MPHTAFFIMAFSDLNKFILRNETSADIYQKKVNDHTYEDDHHWRWFLEDLDKLGYNQTTTTVECLRALWSDETQANRMLMYRLSALVSEMSGIERLAMIEAIEETGNVVFGLTTPLANMIRHETGTDLRYCGEFHLALESGHAQRQEHAELAKIELTNDVRERCYSNVNKVFAWFEAWTHEALAHVQRT
;
A
#
# COMPACT_ATOMS: atom_id res chain seq x y z
N MET A 1 11.23 8.18 5.24
CA MET A 1 10.97 7.75 3.84
C MET A 1 10.10 8.77 3.08
N PRO A 2 10.58 10.00 2.83
CA PRO A 2 9.76 10.99 2.11
C PRO A 2 9.54 10.63 0.63
N HIS A 3 10.47 9.89 0.00
CA HIS A 3 10.42 9.55 -1.42
C HIS A 3 9.32 8.56 -1.80
N THR A 4 8.80 7.80 -0.83
CA THR A 4 7.65 6.90 -1.01
C THR A 4 6.33 7.57 -0.65
N ALA A 5 6.35 8.79 -0.11
CA ALA A 5 5.17 9.44 0.47
C ALA A 5 4.03 9.61 -0.53
N PHE A 6 4.31 9.85 -1.83
CA PHE A 6 3.24 10.01 -2.81
C PHE A 6 2.29 8.81 -2.85
N PHE A 7 2.81 7.59 -3.03
CA PHE A 7 1.98 6.37 -3.01
C PHE A 7 1.21 6.24 -1.69
N ILE A 8 1.90 6.35 -0.55
CA ILE A 8 1.29 6.14 0.78
C ILE A 8 0.13 7.12 1.02
N MET A 9 0.32 8.39 0.67
CA MET A 9 -0.71 9.41 0.83
C MET A 9 -1.87 9.20 -0.15
N ALA A 10 -1.56 8.89 -1.42
CA ALA A 10 -2.56 8.68 -2.47
C ALA A 10 -3.30 7.34 -2.32
N PHE A 11 -2.80 6.40 -1.52
CA PHE A 11 -3.46 5.11 -1.28
C PHE A 11 -4.82 5.27 -0.59
N SER A 12 -4.99 6.32 0.24
CA SER A 12 -6.31 6.70 0.75
C SER A 12 -7.30 7.01 -0.37
N ASP A 13 -6.85 7.71 -1.42
CA ASP A 13 -7.71 8.10 -2.54
C ASP A 13 -8.04 6.90 -3.45
N LEU A 14 -7.08 6.00 -3.66
CA LEU A 14 -7.33 4.72 -4.34
C LEU A 14 -8.44 3.95 -3.63
N ASN A 15 -8.36 3.83 -2.30
CA ASN A 15 -9.37 3.16 -1.49
C ASN A 15 -10.74 3.85 -1.57
N LYS A 16 -10.79 5.15 -1.26
CA LYS A 16 -12.05 5.92 -1.16
C LYS A 16 -12.76 6.11 -2.49
N PHE A 17 -12.03 6.44 -3.54
CA PHE A 17 -12.62 6.99 -4.76
C PHE A 17 -12.56 6.05 -5.96
N ILE A 18 -11.73 5.00 -5.90
CA ILE A 18 -11.49 4.11 -7.05
C ILE A 18 -11.93 2.68 -6.74
N LEU A 19 -11.49 2.12 -5.62
CA LEU A 19 -11.80 0.74 -5.22
C LEU A 19 -13.21 0.60 -4.66
N ARG A 20 -13.60 1.53 -3.78
CA ARG A 20 -14.90 1.50 -3.11
C ARG A 20 -16.03 1.73 -4.11
N ASN A 21 -17.03 0.86 -4.05
CA ASN A 21 -18.30 1.03 -4.74
C ASN A 21 -19.43 0.48 -3.85
N GLU A 22 -20.01 1.36 -3.05
CA GLU A 22 -21.10 1.05 -2.10
C GLU A 22 -22.42 0.70 -2.80
N THR A 23 -22.58 1.09 -4.07
CA THR A 23 -23.81 0.84 -4.83
C THR A 23 -23.84 -0.55 -5.47
N SER A 24 -22.70 -1.26 -5.48
CA SER A 24 -22.62 -2.59 -6.08
C SER A 24 -23.35 -3.64 -5.27
N ALA A 25 -24.12 -4.49 -5.96
CA ALA A 25 -24.74 -5.66 -5.36
C ALA A 25 -23.79 -6.87 -5.24
N ASP A 26 -22.63 -6.82 -5.91
CA ASP A 26 -21.63 -7.90 -5.91
C ASP A 26 -21.09 -8.16 -4.50
N ILE A 27 -21.13 -9.42 -4.08
CA ILE A 27 -20.65 -9.87 -2.76
C ILE A 27 -19.15 -9.64 -2.59
N TYR A 28 -18.37 -9.74 -3.66
CA TYR A 28 -16.92 -9.51 -3.61
C TYR A 28 -16.61 -8.02 -3.49
N GLN A 29 -17.39 -7.17 -4.17
CA GLN A 29 -17.26 -5.72 -4.01
C GLN A 29 -17.61 -5.27 -2.58
N LYS A 30 -18.51 -5.95 -1.87
CA LYS A 30 -18.74 -5.66 -0.45
C LYS A 30 -17.51 -5.92 0.40
N LYS A 31 -16.82 -7.04 0.17
CA LYS A 31 -15.53 -7.33 0.83
C LYS A 31 -14.46 -6.28 0.51
N VAL A 32 -14.38 -5.85 -0.76
CA VAL A 32 -13.52 -4.73 -1.15
C VAL A 32 -13.88 -3.46 -0.38
N ASN A 33 -15.16 -3.14 -0.25
CA ASN A 33 -15.57 -1.94 0.49
C ASN A 33 -15.16 -2.02 1.97
N ASP A 34 -15.42 -3.15 2.61
CA ASP A 34 -15.08 -3.39 4.02
C ASP A 34 -13.58 -3.16 4.27
N HIS A 35 -12.73 -3.75 3.42
CA HIS A 35 -11.28 -3.52 3.41
C HIS A 35 -10.92 -2.03 3.26
N THR A 36 -11.50 -1.36 2.26
CA THR A 36 -11.13 0.03 1.95
C THR A 36 -11.43 1.04 3.06
N TYR A 37 -12.31 0.75 4.01
CA TYR A 37 -12.61 1.68 5.12
C TYR A 37 -11.47 1.74 6.13
N GLU A 38 -10.76 0.64 6.33
CA GLU A 38 -9.60 0.57 7.20
C GLU A 38 -8.42 1.28 6.56
N ASP A 39 -8.01 0.80 5.38
CA ASP A 39 -6.81 1.25 4.68
C ASP A 39 -6.81 2.74 4.31
N ASP A 40 -7.99 3.34 4.15
CA ASP A 40 -8.08 4.77 3.80
C ASP A 40 -7.60 5.73 4.92
N HIS A 41 -7.27 5.18 6.09
CA HIS A 41 -6.82 5.93 7.27
C HIS A 41 -5.32 5.79 7.56
N HIS A 42 -4.60 4.85 6.93
CA HIS A 42 -3.23 4.46 7.33
C HIS A 42 -2.20 5.58 7.13
N TRP A 43 -2.45 6.48 6.16
CA TRP A 43 -1.58 7.65 5.89
C TRP A 43 -1.33 8.53 7.12
N ARG A 44 -2.24 8.55 8.09
CA ARG A 44 -2.09 9.34 9.33
C ARG A 44 -0.92 8.83 10.17
N TRP A 45 -0.74 7.52 10.25
CA TRP A 45 0.37 6.93 10.98
C TRP A 45 1.69 7.21 10.26
N PHE A 46 1.68 7.24 8.93
CA PHE A 46 2.87 7.58 8.17
C PHE A 46 3.34 9.00 8.46
N LEU A 47 2.42 9.98 8.49
CA LEU A 47 2.77 11.34 8.87
C LEU A 47 3.25 11.45 10.33
N GLU A 48 2.64 10.71 11.24
CA GLU A 48 3.07 10.62 12.64
C GLU A 48 4.53 10.11 12.75
N ASP A 49 4.87 9.06 12.01
CA ASP A 49 6.23 8.53 11.96
C ASP A 49 7.22 9.54 11.39
N LEU A 50 6.87 10.25 10.31
CA LEU A 50 7.74 11.28 9.74
C LEU A 50 8.01 12.43 10.72
N ASP A 51 7.00 12.87 11.47
CA ASP A 51 7.16 13.92 12.47
C ASP A 51 8.06 13.46 13.63
N LYS A 52 7.81 12.25 14.17
CA LYS A 52 8.63 11.64 15.22
C LYS A 52 10.09 11.45 14.82
N LEU A 53 10.35 11.15 13.54
CA LEU A 53 11.69 11.02 12.97
C LEU A 53 12.34 12.38 12.64
N GLY A 54 11.65 13.49 12.86
CA GLY A 54 12.20 14.84 12.70
C GLY A 54 12.23 15.37 11.27
N TYR A 55 11.52 14.74 10.32
CA TYR A 55 11.55 15.16 8.91
C TYR A 55 11.00 16.58 8.68
N ASN A 56 10.19 17.11 9.59
CA ASN A 56 9.74 18.51 9.54
C ASN A 56 10.88 19.53 9.69
N GLN A 57 12.04 19.11 10.20
CA GLN A 57 13.20 19.99 10.41
C GLN A 57 14.22 19.92 9.27
N THR A 58 14.06 18.99 8.33
CA THR A 58 15.10 18.65 7.34
C THR A 58 14.83 19.16 5.93
N THR A 59 13.64 19.70 5.64
CA THR A 59 13.26 20.18 4.30
C THR A 59 12.25 21.32 4.38
N THR A 60 12.26 22.23 3.40
CA THR A 60 11.14 23.14 3.20
C THR A 60 9.99 22.46 2.45
N THR A 61 8.79 23.04 2.51
CA THR A 61 7.62 22.57 1.74
C THR A 61 7.89 22.56 0.24
N VAL A 62 8.55 23.59 -0.29
CA VAL A 62 8.84 23.69 -1.74
C VAL A 62 9.83 22.62 -2.18
N GLU A 63 10.86 22.35 -1.39
CA GLU A 63 11.82 21.27 -1.67
C GLU A 63 11.16 19.90 -1.60
N CYS A 64 10.30 19.66 -0.60
CA CYS A 64 9.54 18.42 -0.48
C CYS A 64 8.65 18.19 -1.70
N LEU A 65 7.85 19.17 -2.11
CA LEU A 65 7.01 19.07 -3.30
C LEU A 65 7.83 18.86 -4.58
N ARG A 66 8.96 19.57 -4.72
CA ARG A 66 9.87 19.38 -5.86
C ARG A 66 10.41 17.95 -5.90
N ALA A 67 10.80 17.38 -4.75
CA ALA A 67 11.29 16.01 -4.67
C ALA A 67 10.20 14.97 -4.97
N LEU A 68 8.97 15.20 -4.53
CA LEU A 68 7.83 14.30 -4.78
C LEU A 68 7.36 14.30 -6.24
N TRP A 69 7.62 15.39 -6.98
CA TRP A 69 7.27 15.52 -8.41
C TRP A 69 8.47 15.46 -9.35
N SER A 70 9.68 15.19 -8.87
CA SER A 70 10.86 15.03 -9.71
C SER A 70 10.84 13.71 -10.48
N ASP A 71 11.73 13.58 -11.45
CA ASP A 71 11.91 12.33 -12.20
C ASP A 71 12.45 11.18 -11.31
N GLU A 72 13.04 11.50 -10.15
CA GLU A 72 13.55 10.49 -9.21
C GLU A 72 12.44 9.73 -8.46
N THR A 73 11.21 10.24 -8.48
CA THR A 73 10.04 9.64 -7.82
C THR A 73 8.94 9.30 -8.84
N GLN A 74 9.33 9.13 -10.11
CA GLN A 74 8.39 8.89 -11.21
C GLN A 74 7.67 7.55 -11.06
N ALA A 75 8.39 6.46 -10.75
CA ALA A 75 7.80 5.14 -10.58
C ALA A 75 6.78 5.13 -9.43
N ASN A 76 7.04 5.87 -8.35
CA ASN A 76 6.09 6.09 -7.26
C ASN A 76 4.78 6.73 -7.71
N ARG A 77 4.84 7.80 -8.50
CA ARG A 77 3.62 8.41 -9.06
C ARG A 77 2.94 7.49 -10.07
N MET A 78 3.71 6.85 -10.93
CA MET A 78 3.19 5.97 -11.98
C MET A 78 2.52 4.72 -11.42
N LEU A 79 3.00 4.17 -10.30
CA LEU A 79 2.37 3.05 -9.61
C LEU A 79 0.91 3.38 -9.30
N MET A 80 0.65 4.51 -8.64
CA MET A 80 -0.71 4.93 -8.30
C MET A 80 -1.59 5.10 -9.54
N TYR A 81 -1.11 5.79 -10.58
CA TYR A 81 -1.89 5.98 -11.80
C TYR A 81 -2.20 4.67 -12.53
N ARG A 82 -1.26 3.73 -12.55
CA ARG A 82 -1.44 2.42 -13.16
C ARG A 82 -2.44 1.56 -12.38
N LEU A 83 -2.37 1.58 -11.04
CA LEU A 83 -3.37 0.92 -10.19
C LEU A 83 -4.76 1.50 -10.44
N SER A 84 -4.91 2.82 -10.45
CA SER A 84 -6.19 3.47 -10.70
C SER A 84 -6.77 3.14 -12.08
N ALA A 85 -5.93 3.14 -13.12
CA ALA A 85 -6.35 2.76 -14.47
C ALA A 85 -6.71 1.28 -14.58
N LEU A 86 -6.07 0.41 -13.79
CA LEU A 86 -6.34 -1.03 -13.81
C LEU A 86 -7.72 -1.37 -13.22
N VAL A 87 -8.15 -0.63 -12.18
CA VAL A 87 -9.40 -0.90 -11.45
C VAL A 87 -10.68 -0.62 -12.26
N SER A 88 -10.63 0.29 -13.25
CA SER A 88 -11.83 0.71 -13.98
C SER A 88 -12.56 -0.44 -14.69
N GLU A 89 -11.81 -1.47 -15.10
CA GLU A 89 -12.33 -2.62 -15.86
C GLU A 89 -12.56 -3.88 -15.00
N MET A 90 -12.32 -3.81 -13.69
CA MET A 90 -12.32 -4.99 -12.81
C MET A 90 -13.68 -5.25 -12.15
N SER A 91 -14.08 -6.53 -12.15
CA SER A 91 -15.11 -7.05 -11.25
C SER A 91 -14.66 -7.07 -9.78
N GLY A 92 -15.58 -7.25 -8.82
CA GLY A 92 -15.25 -7.27 -7.40
C GLY A 92 -14.24 -8.36 -7.03
N ILE A 93 -14.31 -9.53 -7.68
CA ILE A 93 -13.35 -10.62 -7.43
C ILE A 93 -11.95 -10.31 -7.97
N GLU A 94 -11.85 -9.60 -9.10
CA GLU A 94 -10.57 -9.14 -9.65
C GLU A 94 -9.96 -8.04 -8.78
N ARG A 95 -10.79 -7.17 -8.18
CA ARG A 95 -10.36 -6.16 -7.20
C ARG A 95 -9.84 -6.80 -5.92
N LEU A 96 -10.50 -7.84 -5.42
CA LEU A 96 -9.98 -8.61 -4.27
C LEU A 96 -8.60 -9.19 -4.58
N ALA A 97 -8.43 -9.88 -5.72
CA ALA A 97 -7.13 -10.44 -6.09
C ALA A 97 -6.03 -9.35 -6.21
N MET A 98 -6.40 -8.15 -6.66
CA MET A 98 -5.49 -7.01 -6.73
C MET A 98 -5.12 -6.47 -5.33
N ILE A 99 -6.08 -6.36 -4.42
CA ILE A 99 -5.87 -5.96 -3.02
C ILE A 99 -4.91 -6.93 -2.34
N GLU A 100 -5.14 -8.23 -2.45
CA GLU A 100 -4.25 -9.26 -1.90
C GLU A 100 -2.81 -9.10 -2.41
N ALA A 101 -2.62 -8.77 -3.70
CA ALA A 101 -1.29 -8.52 -4.23
C ALA A 101 -0.62 -7.26 -3.66
N ILE A 102 -1.41 -6.21 -3.38
CA ILE A 102 -0.93 -5.00 -2.70
C ILE A 102 -0.55 -5.32 -1.25
N GLU A 103 -1.42 -6.02 -0.51
CA GLU A 103 -1.19 -6.41 0.87
C GLU A 103 0.01 -7.33 1.03
N GLU A 104 0.18 -8.32 0.15
CA GLU A 104 1.37 -9.19 0.18
C GLU A 104 2.66 -8.41 -0.10
N THR A 105 2.59 -7.34 -0.89
CA THR A 105 3.72 -6.41 -1.03
C THR A 105 3.96 -5.64 0.27
N GLY A 106 2.90 -5.18 0.93
CA GLY A 106 2.93 -4.55 2.26
C GLY A 106 3.57 -5.46 3.32
N ASN A 107 3.13 -6.72 3.40
CA ASN A 107 3.68 -7.74 4.30
C ASN A 107 5.20 -7.87 4.18
N VAL A 108 5.73 -7.87 2.95
CA VAL A 108 7.19 -7.90 2.72
C VAL A 108 7.86 -6.63 3.24
N VAL A 109 7.30 -5.45 2.95
CA VAL A 109 7.85 -4.17 3.43
C VAL A 109 7.83 -4.12 4.96
N PHE A 110 6.70 -4.41 5.59
CA PHE A 110 6.55 -4.33 7.04
C PHE A 110 7.32 -5.42 7.79
N GLY A 111 7.49 -6.60 7.19
CA GLY A 111 8.40 -7.63 7.69
C GLY A 111 9.87 -7.15 7.76
N LEU A 112 10.25 -6.19 6.92
CA LEU A 112 11.59 -5.59 6.91
C LEU A 112 11.67 -4.31 7.76
N THR A 113 10.63 -3.48 7.80
CA THR A 113 10.66 -2.22 8.56
C THR A 113 10.38 -2.41 10.04
N THR A 114 9.56 -3.39 10.44
CA THR A 114 9.19 -3.60 11.83
C THR A 114 10.40 -3.87 12.73
N PRO A 115 11.37 -4.73 12.35
CA PRO A 115 12.61 -4.88 13.12
C PRO A 115 13.40 -3.57 13.27
N LEU A 116 13.44 -2.73 12.22
CA LEU A 116 14.11 -1.43 12.27
C LEU A 116 13.40 -0.46 13.22
N ALA A 117 12.07 -0.40 13.17
CA ALA A 117 11.27 0.40 14.10
C ALA A 117 11.49 -0.03 15.55
N ASN A 118 11.60 -1.34 15.79
CA ASN A 118 11.90 -1.89 17.13
C ASN A 118 13.30 -1.49 17.63
N MET A 119 14.30 -1.45 16.75
CA MET A 119 15.62 -0.93 17.11
C MET A 119 15.57 0.55 17.46
N ILE A 120 14.90 1.38 16.63
CA ILE A 120 14.73 2.81 16.90
C ILE A 120 14.03 3.04 18.24
N ARG A 121 12.97 2.27 18.53
CA ARG A 121 12.27 2.32 19.81
C ARG A 121 13.18 1.98 20.98
N HIS A 122 14.00 0.94 20.86
CA HIS A 122 14.93 0.55 21.91
C HIS A 122 16.01 1.63 22.16
N GLU A 123 16.54 2.23 21.09
CA GLU A 123 17.63 3.21 21.20
C GLU A 123 17.16 4.61 21.62
N THR A 124 15.97 5.02 21.17
CA THR A 124 15.51 6.43 21.30
C THR A 124 14.24 6.58 22.13
N GLY A 125 13.55 5.48 22.44
CA GLY A 125 12.21 5.52 23.04
C GLY A 125 11.09 5.91 22.07
N THR A 126 11.42 6.18 20.80
CA THR A 126 10.45 6.60 19.77
C THR A 126 9.71 5.41 19.20
N ASP A 127 8.38 5.41 19.32
CA ASP A 127 7.52 4.39 18.73
C ASP A 127 6.99 4.82 17.36
N LEU A 128 7.14 3.94 16.36
CA LEU A 128 6.75 4.19 14.98
C LEU A 128 5.54 3.32 14.64
N ARG A 129 4.38 3.95 14.42
CA ARG A 129 3.11 3.23 14.23
C ARG A 129 2.96 2.69 12.83
N TYR A 130 3.42 3.43 11.81
CA TYR A 130 3.28 2.99 10.43
C TYR A 130 4.33 1.94 10.06
N CYS A 131 5.58 2.16 10.47
CA CYS A 131 6.69 1.28 10.14
C CYS A 131 6.87 0.10 11.12
N GLY A 132 6.27 0.19 12.31
CA GLY A 132 6.44 -0.75 13.41
C GLY A 132 5.26 -1.71 13.62
N GLU A 133 5.25 -2.36 14.78
CA GLU A 133 4.34 -3.47 15.08
C GLU A 133 2.86 -3.09 15.03
N PHE A 134 2.51 -1.81 15.23
CA PHE A 134 1.12 -1.36 15.24
C PHE A 134 0.42 -1.62 13.90
N HIS A 135 1.04 -1.24 12.78
CA HIS A 135 0.46 -1.41 11.44
C HIS A 135 0.30 -2.91 11.12
N LEU A 136 1.38 -3.67 11.30
CA LEU A 136 1.38 -5.11 11.03
C LEU A 136 0.38 -5.86 11.92
N ALA A 137 0.23 -5.46 13.19
CA ALA A 137 -0.72 -6.08 14.12
C ALA A 137 -2.18 -5.75 13.79
N LEU A 138 -2.44 -4.61 13.13
CA LEU A 138 -3.78 -4.30 12.64
C LEU A 138 -4.08 -5.13 11.38
N GLU A 139 -3.21 -5.08 10.37
CA GLU A 139 -3.35 -5.87 9.14
C GLU A 139 -3.41 -7.38 9.43
N SER A 140 -2.64 -7.89 10.41
CA SER A 140 -2.70 -9.29 10.85
C SER A 140 -3.78 -9.58 11.89
N GLY A 141 -4.32 -8.54 12.56
CA GLY A 141 -5.39 -8.59 13.54
C GLY A 141 -6.78 -8.72 12.91
N HIS A 142 -6.90 -8.36 11.63
CA HIS A 142 -8.01 -8.68 10.77
C HIS A 142 -7.84 -10.07 10.15
N ALA A 143 -7.96 -11.12 10.96
CA ALA A 143 -8.33 -12.46 10.49
C ALA A 143 -7.61 -13.05 9.24
N GLN A 144 -6.38 -12.61 8.87
CA GLN A 144 -5.73 -12.99 7.61
C GLN A 144 -5.74 -14.50 7.33
N ARG A 145 -5.56 -15.35 8.35
CA ARG A 145 -5.62 -16.82 8.14
C ARG A 145 -7.01 -17.36 7.86
N GLN A 146 -8.05 -16.83 8.52
CA GLN A 146 -9.43 -17.25 8.26
C GLN A 146 -9.93 -16.63 6.96
N GLU A 147 -9.59 -15.37 6.68
CA GLU A 147 -9.97 -14.68 5.47
C GLU A 147 -9.28 -15.26 4.22
N HIS A 148 -7.97 -15.51 4.25
CA HIS A 148 -7.26 -16.16 3.13
C HIS A 148 -7.80 -17.58 2.87
N ALA A 149 -8.17 -18.33 3.92
CA ALA A 149 -8.77 -19.65 3.77
C ALA A 149 -10.17 -19.59 3.13
N GLU A 150 -10.94 -18.53 3.38
CA GLU A 150 -12.22 -18.30 2.71
C GLU A 150 -12.03 -17.80 1.27
N LEU A 151 -11.06 -16.91 1.03
CA LEU A 151 -10.73 -16.43 -0.32
C LEU A 151 -10.23 -17.57 -1.22
N ALA A 152 -9.41 -18.48 -0.69
CA ALA A 152 -8.89 -19.63 -1.42
C ALA A 152 -9.98 -20.64 -1.86
N LYS A 153 -11.18 -20.59 -1.25
CA LYS A 153 -12.33 -21.42 -1.63
C LYS A 153 -13.15 -20.81 -2.77
N ILE A 154 -12.88 -19.57 -3.17
CA ILE A 154 -13.63 -18.91 -4.23
C ILE A 154 -13.36 -19.63 -5.57
N GLU A 155 -14.41 -20.21 -6.14
CA GLU A 155 -14.33 -20.84 -7.46
C GLU A 155 -14.29 -19.78 -8.56
N LEU A 156 -13.20 -19.80 -9.34
CA LEU A 156 -13.02 -18.93 -10.49
C LEU A 156 -13.23 -19.70 -11.78
N THR A 157 -13.94 -19.10 -12.74
CA THR A 157 -13.89 -19.53 -14.14
C THR A 157 -12.47 -19.35 -14.68
N ASN A 158 -12.13 -20.08 -15.74
CA ASN A 158 -10.81 -19.97 -16.37
C ASN A 158 -10.52 -18.53 -16.81
N ASP A 159 -11.49 -17.88 -17.46
CA ASP A 159 -11.33 -16.50 -17.93
C ASP A 159 -11.07 -15.50 -16.78
N VAL A 160 -11.80 -15.63 -15.67
CA VAL A 160 -11.59 -14.77 -14.49
C VAL A 160 -10.21 -15.05 -13.88
N ARG A 161 -9.84 -16.33 -13.76
CA ARG A 161 -8.54 -16.74 -13.23
C ARG A 161 -7.38 -16.16 -14.05
N GLU A 162 -7.45 -16.25 -15.38
CA GLU A 162 -6.42 -15.68 -16.26
C GLU A 162 -6.32 -14.15 -16.12
N ARG A 163 -7.45 -13.45 -16.02
CA ARG A 163 -7.44 -12.00 -15.77
C ARG A 163 -6.87 -11.66 -14.40
N CYS A 164 -7.23 -12.38 -13.34
CA CYS A 164 -6.63 -12.20 -12.01
C CYS A 164 -5.12 -12.38 -12.06
N TYR A 165 -4.60 -13.45 -12.67
CA TYR A 165 -3.15 -13.65 -12.81
C TYR A 165 -2.48 -12.51 -13.59
N SER A 166 -3.07 -12.11 -14.72
CA SER A 166 -2.54 -11.00 -15.52
C SER A 166 -2.47 -9.70 -14.72
N ASN A 167 -3.50 -9.41 -13.92
CA ASN A 167 -3.59 -8.19 -13.14
C ASN A 167 -2.64 -8.22 -11.93
N VAL A 168 -2.58 -9.32 -11.19
CA VAL A 168 -1.64 -9.51 -10.08
C VAL A 168 -0.19 -9.39 -10.54
N ASN A 169 0.16 -9.99 -11.68
CA ASN A 169 1.52 -9.86 -12.23
C ASN A 169 1.89 -8.41 -12.58
N LYS A 170 0.93 -7.62 -13.09
CA LYS A 170 1.15 -6.18 -13.34
C LYS A 170 1.38 -5.42 -12.03
N VAL A 171 0.57 -5.69 -11.00
CA VAL A 171 0.71 -5.08 -9.68
C VAL A 171 2.11 -5.32 -9.13
N PHE A 172 2.56 -6.57 -9.07
CA PHE A 172 3.90 -6.90 -8.59
C PHE A 172 5.01 -6.24 -9.41
N ALA A 173 4.91 -6.25 -10.75
CA ALA A 173 5.91 -5.59 -11.60
C ALA A 173 5.97 -4.06 -11.36
N TRP A 174 4.84 -3.41 -11.05
CA TRP A 174 4.82 -1.99 -10.74
C TRP A 174 5.38 -1.69 -9.35
N PHE A 175 5.11 -2.55 -8.36
CA PHE A 175 5.75 -2.45 -7.05
C PHE A 175 7.25 -2.73 -7.12
N GLU A 176 7.71 -3.66 -7.94
CA GLU A 176 9.14 -3.90 -8.18
C GLU A 176 9.83 -2.64 -8.73
N ALA A 177 9.21 -1.97 -9.71
CA ALA A 177 9.74 -0.70 -10.23
C ALA A 177 9.80 0.39 -9.13
N TRP A 178 8.78 0.46 -8.28
CA TRP A 178 8.73 1.39 -7.16
C TRP A 178 9.77 1.10 -6.07
N THR A 179 9.98 -0.18 -5.69
CA THR A 179 10.98 -0.55 -4.68
C THR A 179 12.40 -0.33 -5.20
N HIS A 180 12.66 -0.59 -6.49
CA HIS A 180 13.94 -0.26 -7.11
C HIS A 180 14.22 1.25 -7.15
N GLU A 181 13.19 2.07 -7.44
CA GLU A 181 13.32 3.53 -7.36
C GLU A 181 13.64 4.00 -5.93
N ALA A 182 12.92 3.47 -4.94
CA ALA A 182 13.16 3.78 -3.52
C ALA A 182 14.58 3.38 -3.08
N LEU A 183 15.06 2.20 -3.47
CA LEU A 183 16.42 1.74 -3.18
C LEU A 183 17.48 2.63 -3.86
N ALA A 184 17.30 2.96 -5.12
CA ALA A 184 18.23 3.80 -5.86
C ALA A 184 18.37 5.19 -5.22
N HIS A 185 17.30 5.72 -4.62
CA HIS A 185 17.36 6.96 -3.87
C HIS A 185 18.20 6.82 -2.58
N VAL A 186 17.96 5.76 -1.78
CA VAL A 186 18.75 5.50 -0.56
C VAL A 186 20.24 5.35 -0.87
N GLN A 187 20.60 4.73 -1.99
CA GLN A 187 22.01 4.55 -2.39
C GLN A 187 22.72 5.83 -2.86
N ARG A 188 21.97 6.89 -3.20
CA ARG A 188 22.52 8.18 -3.65
C ARG A 188 22.72 9.19 -2.51
N THR A 189 22.15 8.91 -1.34
CA THR A 189 22.13 9.83 -0.17
C THR A 189 23.14 9.37 0.87
#